data_AF-A0A1E7ITQ6-F1
#
_entry.id   AF-A0A1E7ITQ6-F1
#
_cell.length_a   1.000
_cell.length_b   1.000
_cell.length_c   1.000
_cell.angle_alpha   90.00
_cell.angle_beta   90.00
_cell.angle_gamma   90.00
#
_symmetry.space_group_name_H-M   'P 1'
#
loop_
_entity.id
_entity.type
_entity.pdbx_description
1 polymer ?
#
loop_
_entity_poly.entity_id
_entity_poly.type
_entity_poly.pdbx_seq_one_letter_code
_entity_poly.pdbx_strand_id
1 'polypeptide(L)' 'MNMQVKIKVVEMYPDGRMNTKNTATYLGFSEKTLAMMRCEGRGPEFIKRGKVFYFKDACDRWLGEGRGNSTTQVH' A
#
# COMPACT_ATOMS: atom_id res chain seq x y z
N MET A 1 -0.46 -16.12 25.96
CA MET A 1 -0.40 -16.41 24.51
C MET A 1 0.81 -15.70 23.94
N ASN A 2 1.78 -16.42 23.37
CA ASN A 2 2.94 -15.78 22.74
C ASN A 2 2.57 -15.33 21.32
N MET A 3 2.67 -14.02 21.07
CA MET A 3 2.48 -13.44 19.74
C MET A 3 3.82 -13.52 18.97
N GLN A 4 3.82 -14.19 17.82
CA GLN A 4 4.96 -14.18 16.89
C GLN A 4 4.76 -13.08 15.84
N VAL A 5 5.64 -12.09 15.81
CA VAL A 5 5.65 -11.02 14.81
C VAL A 5 6.60 -11.42 13.67
N LYS A 6 6.12 -11.36 12.42
CA LYS A 6 6.95 -11.53 11.22
C LYS A 6 7.11 -10.18 10.53
N ILE A 7 8.36 -9.75 10.37
CA ILE A 7 8.70 -8.53 9.62
C ILE A 7 8.74 -8.88 8.13
N LYS A 8 8.14 -8.05 7.29
CA LYS A 8 8.26 -8.15 5.83
C LYS A 8 9.28 -7.13 5.33
N VAL A 9 10.21 -7.57 4.50
CA VAL A 9 11.16 -6.69 3.81
C VAL A 9 10.54 -6.22 2.51
N VAL A 10 10.68 -4.92 2.23
CA VAL A 10 10.19 -4.27 1.01
C VAL A 10 11.36 -3.57 0.35
N GLU A 11 11.61 -3.88 -0.91
CA GLU A 11 12.65 -3.21 -1.70
C GLU A 11 12.07 -2.03 -2.48
N MET A 12 12.80 -0.91 -2.46
CA MET A 12 12.43 0.33 -3.12
C MET A 12 13.64 0.96 -3.80
N TYR A 13 13.39 1.72 -4.86
CA TYR A 13 14.41 2.56 -5.47
C TYR A 13 14.73 3.76 -4.56
N PRO A 14 15.89 4.42 -4.73
CA PRO A 14 16.28 5.56 -3.90
C PRO A 14 15.28 6.74 -3.92
N ASP A 15 14.47 6.84 -4.98
CA ASP A 15 13.41 7.84 -5.13
C ASP A 15 12.06 7.40 -4.55
N GLY A 16 12.01 6.28 -3.82
CA GLY A 16 10.81 5.75 -3.17
C GLY A 16 9.88 4.97 -4.09
N ARG A 17 10.26 4.71 -5.36
CA ARG A 17 9.48 3.84 -6.24
C ARG A 17 9.52 2.39 -5.79
N MET A 18 8.38 1.72 -5.92
CA MET A 18 8.20 0.29 -5.67
C MET A 18 7.50 -0.37 -6.87
N ASN A 19 7.90 -1.60 -7.18
CA ASN A 19 7.15 -2.43 -8.13
C ASN A 19 5.85 -2.95 -7.48
N THR A 20 4.97 -3.57 -8.27
CA THR A 20 3.69 -4.10 -7.78
C THR A 20 3.85 -5.09 -6.61
N LYS A 21 4.85 -5.97 -6.65
CA LYS A 21 5.12 -6.97 -5.61
C LYS A 21 5.50 -6.34 -4.27
N ASN A 22 6.44 -5.41 -4.28
CA ASN A 22 6.88 -4.66 -3.10
C ASN A 22 5.75 -3.77 -2.57
N THR A 23 4.97 -3.15 -3.45
CA THR A 23 3.80 -2.36 -3.06
C THR A 23 2.72 -3.22 -2.40
N ALA A 24 2.44 -4.40 -2.96
CA ALA A 24 1.49 -5.35 -2.40
C ALA A 24 1.93 -5.80 -1.00
N THR A 25 3.24 -6.07 -0.84
CA THR A 25 3.85 -6.40 0.45
C THR A 25 3.73 -5.24 1.45
N TYR A 26 3.98 -4.01 1.01
CA TYR A 26 3.92 -2.79 1.81
C TYR A 26 2.51 -2.48 2.32
N LEU A 27 1.51 -2.56 1.43
CA LEU A 27 0.11 -2.25 1.75
C LEU A 27 -0.66 -3.42 2.36
N GLY A 28 -0.09 -4.63 2.35
CA GLY A 28 -0.77 -5.83 2.83
C GLY A 28 -1.79 -6.43 1.86
N PHE A 29 -1.63 -6.20 0.56
CA PHE A 29 -2.50 -6.75 -0.49
C PHE A 29 -1.83 -7.85 -1.32
N SER A 30 -2.60 -8.48 -2.19
CA SER A 30 -2.05 -9.28 -3.29
C SER A 30 -1.79 -8.39 -4.52
N GLU A 31 -0.86 -8.81 -5.40
CA GLU A 31 -0.63 -8.12 -6.67
C GLU A 31 -1.90 -8.08 -7.54
N LYS A 32 -2.73 -9.13 -7.47
CA LYS A 32 -4.02 -9.21 -8.15
C LYS A 32 -4.98 -8.12 -7.64
N THR A 33 -5.07 -7.93 -6.32
CA THR A 33 -5.90 -6.88 -5.72
C THR A 33 -5.50 -5.50 -6.21
N LEU A 34 -4.19 -5.21 -6.24
CA LEU A 34 -3.69 -3.95 -6.79
C LEU A 34 -4.00 -3.79 -8.29
N ALA A 35 -3.95 -4.89 -9.06
CA ALA A 35 -4.34 -4.83 -10.47
C ALA A 35 -5.82 -4.49 -10.65
N MET A 36 -6.71 -5.08 -9.85
CA MET A 36 -8.14 -4.78 -9.88
C MET A 36 -8.42 -3.34 -9.45
N MET A 37 -7.83 -2.87 -8.35
CA MET A 37 -7.96 -1.48 -7.90
C MET A 37 -7.61 -0.47 -9.00
N ARG A 38 -6.50 -0.69 -9.72
CA ARG A 38 -6.13 0.17 -10.85
C ARG A 38 -7.16 0.18 -11.97
N CYS A 39 -7.71 -0.99 -12.34
CA CYS A 39 -8.75 -1.07 -13.37
C CYS A 39 -10.04 -0.34 -12.96
N GLU A 40 -10.33 -0.33 -11.65
CA GLU A 40 -11.51 0.32 -11.08
C GLU A 40 -11.29 1.79 -10.71
N GLY A 41 -10.09 2.34 -10.93
CA GLY A 41 -9.75 3.71 -10.55
C GLY A 41 -9.67 3.94 -9.02
N ARG A 42 -9.40 2.88 -8.25
CA ARG A 42 -9.21 2.92 -6.79
C ARG A 42 -7.74 2.66 -6.43
N GLY A 43 -7.41 2.87 -5.16
CA GLY A 43 -6.10 2.56 -4.61
C GLY A 43 -5.11 3.73 -4.72
N PRO A 44 -3.84 3.51 -4.33
CA PRO A 44 -2.81 4.55 -4.40
C PRO A 44 -2.44 4.91 -5.84
N GLU A 45 -1.96 6.13 -6.02
CA GLU A 45 -1.49 6.62 -7.30
C GLU A 45 -0.31 5.78 -7.83
N PHE A 46 -0.29 5.59 -9.15
CA PHE A 46 0.70 4.78 -9.84
C PHE A 46 1.11 5.42 -11.16
N ILE A 47 2.32 5.08 -11.61
CA ILE A 47 2.79 5.40 -12.96
C ILE A 47 2.88 4.14 -13.81
N LYS A 48 2.55 4.26 -15.10
CA LYS A 48 2.69 3.18 -16.09
C LYS A 48 3.63 3.62 -17.21
N ARG A 49 4.86 3.09 -17.20
CA ARG A 49 5.90 3.32 -18.23
C ARG A 49 6.53 1.97 -18.60
N GLY A 50 5.76 1.11 -19.25
CA GLY A 50 6.09 -0.30 -19.49
C GLY A 50 5.79 -1.19 -18.28
N LYS A 51 6.32 -0.84 -17.10
CA LYS A 51 5.94 -1.44 -15.80
C LYS A 51 5.07 -0.49 -14.99
N VAL A 52 4.37 -1.04 -14.00
CA VAL A 52 3.62 -0.27 -13.00
C VAL A 52 4.51 -0.03 -11.79
N PHE A 53 4.59 1.22 -11.38
CA PHE A 53 5.26 1.62 -10.14
C PHE A 53 4.33 2.43 -9.27
N TYR A 54 4.47 2.26 -7.97
CA TYR A 54 3.88 3.10 -6.95
C TYR A 54 4.99 3.79 -6.20
N PHE A 55 4.72 4.97 -5.66
CA PHE A 55 5.64 5.67 -4.79
C PHE A 55 5.22 5.49 -3.34
N LYS A 56 6.20 5.40 -2.45
CA LYS A 56 5.96 5.22 -1.02
C LYS A 56 5.07 6.33 -0.45
N ASP A 57 5.30 7.58 -0.83
CA ASP A 57 4.51 8.73 -0.38
C ASP A 57 3.04 8.64 -0.81
N ALA A 58 2.76 8.24 -2.04
CA ALA A 58 1.41 7.99 -2.54
C ALA A 58 0.73 6.84 -1.78
N CYS A 59 1.48 5.77 -1.48
CA CYS A 59 0.99 4.65 -0.66
C CYS A 59 0.66 5.09 0.77
N ASP A 60 1.54 5.89 1.39
CA ASP A 60 1.35 6.39 2.76
C ASP A 60 0.17 7.36 2.84
N ARG A 61 0.04 8.25 1.86
CA ARG A 61 -1.10 9.15 1.76
C ARG A 61 -2.41 8.38 1.62
N TRP A 62 -2.45 7.39 0.72
CA TRP A 62 -3.63 6.55 0.54
C TRP A 62 -4.01 5.78 1.81
N LEU A 63 -3.02 5.25 2.55
CA LEU A 63 -3.26 4.64 3.87
C LEU A 63 -3.81 5.66 4.87
N GLY A 64 -3.28 6.88 4.86
CA GLY A 64 -3.72 7.99 5.71
C GLY A 64 -5.16 8.41 5.45
N GLU A 65 -5.56 8.52 4.19
CA GLU A 65 -6.94 8.81 3.76
C GLU A 65 -7.95 7.77 4.28
N GLY A 66 -7.53 6.51 4.38
CA GLY A 66 -8.33 5.41 4.93
C GLY A 66 -8.32 5.28 6.45
N ARG A 67 -7.54 6.08 7.19
CA ARG A 67 -7.51 6.02 8.66
C ARG A 67 -8.76 6.68 9.24
N GLY A 68 -9.63 5.88 9.85
CA GLY A 68 -10.66 6.39 10.74
C GLY A 68 -10.07 6.77 12.08
N ASN A 69 -10.34 7.99 12.56
CA ASN A 69 -10.09 8.34 13.95
C ASN A 69 -11.26 7.78 14.78
N SER A 70 -11.01 6.74 15.58
CA SER A 70 -12.01 6.24 16.53
C SER A 70 -12.16 7.26 17.66
N THR A 71 -13.13 8.17 17.53
CA THR A 71 -13.64 8.99 18.63
C THR A 71 -15.03 8.49 19.01
N THR A 72 -15.13 7.27 19.51
CA THR A 72 -16.32 6.80 20.23
C THR A 72 -16.17 7.16 21.70
N GLN A 73 -16.71 8.31 22.09
CA GLN A 73 -17.02 8.59 23.48
C GLN A 73 -18.25 7.75 23.84
N VAL A 74 -18.07 6.73 24.67
CA VAL A 74 -19.16 5.96 25.27
C VAL A 74 -19.91 6.89 26.23
N HIS A 75 -21.23 6.98 26.05
CA HIS A 75 -22.14 7.77 26.88
C HIS A 75 -22.72 6.90 28.01
#